data_AF-A0A0G4FFT3-F1
#
_entry.id   AF-A0A0G4FFT3-F1
#
_cell.length_a   1.000
_cell.length_b   1.000
_cell.length_c   1.000
_cell.angle_alpha   90.00
_cell.angle_beta   90.00
_cell.angle_gamma   90.00
#
_symmetry.space_group_name_H-M   'P 1'
#
loop_
_entity.id
_entity.type
_entity.pdbx_description
1 polymer ?
#
loop_
_entity_poly.entity_id
_entity_poly.type
_entity_poly.pdbx_seq_one_letter_code
_entity_poly.pdbx_strand_id
1 'polypeptide(L)'
;MCSLRGLWIFKADSELRLVLSKRFPTVEKRTACLHGEDYSPVPTDREMHSLFFSDVLHEREEREVPPSVPPLFREEFSGAAFAWDEYAEACAERPWPSGPVCALRRGRQILWPVVFIYRRGFYLTALVGLQRRHCPMKVRAIDFPEITAAFQVLEDLCEFVDPNVDIRDKLAVADLQFYIRCALPFGSPVVTSLSLLKQTQSGFPSSVSPLSHRLPAWKPFLVTKGSSKLQLSIVETVNCTIYGKCVCFVSSPIDRRSISSSSSSSSSFSSSSSSSSSSSSSSSSSSSSSSSSSSSSASSSSSSSSSSCSSPSSS
;
A
#
# COMPACT_ATOMS: atom_id res chain seq x y z
N MET A 1 -2.82 9.18 7.08
CA MET A 1 -2.54 9.38 5.64
C MET A 1 -1.16 8.83 5.36
N CYS A 2 -0.99 7.98 4.36
CA CYS A 2 0.35 7.45 4.02
C CYS A 2 1.27 8.58 3.56
N SER A 3 2.53 8.53 3.96
CA SER A 3 3.58 9.40 3.43
C SER A 3 4.84 8.58 3.24
N LEU A 4 5.45 8.66 2.06
CA LEU A 4 6.71 7.99 1.75
C LEU A 4 7.87 8.97 1.94
N ARG A 5 8.94 8.50 2.57
CA ARG A 5 10.19 9.26 2.74
C ARG A 5 11.09 9.11 1.52
N GLY A 6 11.10 7.91 0.94
CA GLY A 6 11.82 7.59 -0.28
C GLY A 6 11.19 6.40 -1.01
N LEU A 7 11.44 6.33 -2.31
CA LEU A 7 11.02 5.28 -3.23
C LEU A 7 12.22 4.91 -4.12
N TRP A 8 12.43 3.62 -4.31
CA TRP A 8 13.46 3.04 -5.16
C TRP A 8 12.84 1.95 -6.02
N ILE A 9 13.22 1.90 -7.29
CA ILE A 9 12.80 0.88 -8.24
C ILE A 9 14.08 0.21 -8.75
N PHE A 10 14.25 -1.05 -8.40
CA PHE A 10 15.36 -1.87 -8.87
C PHE A 10 14.86 -2.86 -9.91
N LYS A 11 15.63 -3.05 -10.99
CA LYS A 11 15.42 -4.13 -11.94
C LYS A 11 16.20 -5.34 -11.48
N ALA A 12 15.52 -6.48 -11.43
CA ALA A 12 16.11 -7.78 -11.13
C ALA A 12 16.55 -8.43 -12.44
N ASP A 13 17.72 -8.00 -12.93
CA ASP A 13 18.43 -8.69 -14.01
C ASP A 13 19.43 -9.68 -13.38
N SER A 14 20.53 -10.00 -14.05
CA SER A 14 21.66 -10.76 -13.46
C SER A 14 22.29 -10.05 -12.26
N GLU A 15 22.15 -8.72 -12.19
CA GLU A 15 22.51 -7.91 -11.04
C GLU A 15 21.34 -6.98 -10.69
N LEU A 16 21.17 -6.68 -9.41
CA LEU A 16 20.18 -5.71 -8.96
C LEU A 16 20.57 -4.31 -9.45
N ARG A 17 19.82 -3.71 -10.37
CA ARG A 17 20.16 -2.42 -10.97
C ARG A 17 19.14 -1.34 -10.61
N LEU A 18 19.59 -0.21 -10.04
CA LEU A 18 18.70 0.90 -9.69
C LEU A 18 18.21 1.65 -10.93
N VAL A 19 16.91 1.58 -11.20
CA VAL A 19 16.25 2.25 -12.33
C VAL A 19 15.89 3.69 -12.01
N LEU A 20 15.26 3.88 -10.86
CA LEU A 20 14.75 5.17 -10.44
C LEU A 20 14.76 5.26 -8.93
N SER A 21 15.17 6.42 -8.42
CA SER A 21 15.02 6.79 -7.02
C SER A 21 14.30 8.13 -6.87
N LYS A 22 13.48 8.26 -5.84
CA LYS A 22 12.80 9.50 -5.49
C LYS A 22 12.81 9.67 -3.98
N ARG A 23 13.39 10.78 -3.51
CA ARG A 23 13.32 11.20 -2.11
C ARG A 23 12.27 12.29 -1.95
N PHE A 24 11.61 12.33 -0.78
CA PHE A 24 10.57 13.31 -0.47
C PHE A 24 11.00 14.19 0.72
N PRO A 25 11.73 15.30 0.49
CA PRO A 25 12.30 16.12 1.55
C PRO A 25 11.27 16.67 2.55
N THR A 26 10.05 16.92 2.09
CA THR A 26 8.97 17.41 2.95
C THR A 26 8.56 16.39 4.01
N VAL A 27 8.41 15.12 3.62
CA VAL A 27 8.12 14.02 4.55
C VAL A 27 9.31 13.78 5.44
N GLU A 28 10.52 13.90 4.89
CA GLU A 28 11.75 13.71 5.64
C GLU A 28 11.91 14.71 6.78
N LYS A 29 11.75 16.01 6.50
CA LYS A 29 11.78 17.06 7.52
C LYS A 29 10.73 16.83 8.60
N ARG A 30 9.50 16.49 8.22
CA ARG A 30 8.41 16.19 9.16
C ARG A 30 8.75 14.99 10.05
N THR A 31 9.29 13.93 9.47
CA THR A 31 9.67 12.70 10.18
C THR A 31 10.81 12.99 11.17
N ALA A 32 11.80 13.79 10.77
CA ALA A 32 12.90 14.21 11.62
C ALA A 32 12.41 15.01 12.83
N CYS A 33 11.54 16.00 12.62
CA CYS A 33 10.94 16.77 13.72
C CYS A 33 10.12 15.89 14.68
N LEU A 34 9.40 14.89 14.15
CA LEU A 34 8.56 14.02 14.95
C LEU A 34 9.38 13.05 15.80
N HIS A 35 10.39 12.40 15.23
CA HIS A 35 11.15 11.33 15.89
C HIS A 35 12.33 11.85 16.73
N GLY A 36 12.85 13.05 16.45
CA GLY A 36 13.92 13.64 17.25
C GLY A 36 15.19 12.80 17.22
N GLU A 37 15.65 12.30 18.37
CA GLU A 37 16.88 11.52 18.50
C GLU A 37 16.78 10.12 17.88
N ASP A 38 15.58 9.54 17.84
CA ASP A 38 15.33 8.22 17.25
C ASP A 38 15.23 8.26 15.71
N TYR A 39 15.42 9.43 15.10
CA TYR A 39 15.34 9.61 13.66
C TYR A 39 16.58 9.03 12.95
N SER A 40 16.33 8.15 11.98
CA SER A 40 17.36 7.71 11.03
C SER A 40 17.13 8.36 9.66
N PRO A 41 18.12 9.04 9.05
CA PRO A 41 17.97 9.75 7.80
C PRO A 41 17.85 8.82 6.58
N VAL A 42 17.11 9.26 5.55
CA VAL A 42 16.98 8.55 4.27
C VAL A 42 18.36 8.23 3.70
N PRO A 43 18.64 6.96 3.34
CA PRO A 43 19.94 6.58 2.78
C PRO A 43 20.18 7.19 1.39
N THR A 44 21.46 7.29 1.03
CA THR A 44 21.84 7.54 -0.36
C THR A 44 21.50 6.35 -1.25
N ASP A 45 21.48 6.52 -2.56
CA ASP A 45 21.08 5.44 -3.49
C ASP A 45 22.05 4.25 -3.44
N ARG A 46 23.35 4.52 -3.29
CA ARG A 46 24.37 3.49 -3.12
C ARG A 46 24.21 2.73 -1.81
N GLU A 47 23.95 3.44 -0.72
CA GLU A 47 23.70 2.81 0.59
C GLU A 47 22.41 2.01 0.59
N MET A 48 21.34 2.54 0.01
CA MET A 48 20.06 1.82 -0.09
C MET A 48 20.22 0.55 -0.92
N HIS A 49 20.94 0.64 -2.05
CA HIS A 49 21.25 -0.53 -2.87
C HIS A 49 22.03 -1.58 -2.08
N SER A 50 23.10 -1.19 -1.37
CA SER A 50 23.88 -2.16 -0.58
C SER A 50 23.06 -2.78 0.55
N LEU A 51 22.29 -1.96 1.28
CA LEU A 51 21.43 -2.42 2.38
C LEU A 51 20.32 -3.34 1.89
N PHE A 52 19.68 -3.02 0.76
CA PHE A 52 18.63 -3.86 0.20
C PHE A 52 19.21 -5.19 -0.31
N PHE A 53 20.35 -5.14 -0.98
CA PHE A 53 21.03 -6.33 -1.45
C PHE A 53 21.50 -7.24 -0.30
N SER A 54 22.11 -6.67 0.74
CA SER A 54 22.62 -7.44 1.89
C SER A 54 21.52 -7.93 2.83
N ASP A 55 20.59 -7.06 3.20
CA ASP A 55 19.65 -7.31 4.31
C ASP A 55 18.30 -7.85 3.82
N VAL A 56 17.96 -7.70 2.53
CA VAL A 56 16.69 -8.20 1.98
C VAL A 56 16.93 -9.40 1.08
N LEU A 57 17.78 -9.27 0.06
CA LEU A 57 17.99 -10.33 -0.92
C LEU A 57 18.93 -11.44 -0.44
N HIS A 58 19.73 -11.20 0.62
CA HIS A 58 20.63 -12.17 1.24
C HIS A 58 21.53 -12.94 0.25
N GLU A 59 21.83 -12.40 -0.93
CA GLU A 59 22.67 -13.07 -1.95
C GLU A 59 24.09 -13.38 -1.46
N ARG A 60 24.49 -12.81 -0.31
CA ARG A 60 25.82 -13.04 0.26
C ARG A 60 25.98 -14.26 1.14
N GLU A 61 24.93 -14.95 1.54
CA GLU A 61 25.07 -16.17 2.34
C GLU A 61 23.73 -16.92 2.34
N GLU A 62 23.65 -18.00 1.56
CA GLU A 62 23.02 -19.22 2.06
C GLU A 62 23.78 -19.59 3.35
N ARG A 63 23.53 -18.87 4.45
CA ARG A 63 23.57 -19.49 5.75
C ARG A 63 22.36 -20.41 5.72
N GLU A 64 22.57 -21.59 5.12
CA GLU A 64 21.94 -22.79 5.64
C GLU A 64 22.04 -22.64 7.15
N VAL A 65 20.94 -22.35 7.80
CA VAL A 65 20.86 -22.53 9.25
C VAL A 65 20.83 -24.04 9.34
N PRO A 66 21.95 -24.73 9.65
CA PRO A 66 21.85 -26.15 9.90
C PRO A 66 20.81 -26.31 11.01
N PRO A 67 19.92 -27.31 10.89
CA PRO A 67 18.91 -27.56 11.91
C PRO A 67 19.59 -27.55 13.27
N SER A 68 19.01 -26.82 14.23
CA SER A 68 19.57 -26.64 15.57
C SER A 68 20.21 -27.94 16.04
N VAL A 69 21.53 -27.93 16.28
CA VAL A 69 22.28 -29.12 16.68
C VAL A 69 21.58 -29.70 17.92
N PRO A 70 21.04 -30.93 17.86
CA PRO A 70 20.33 -31.51 19.00
C PRO A 70 21.20 -31.44 20.25
N PRO A 71 20.62 -31.24 21.46
CA PRO A 71 21.39 -31.04 22.69
C PRO A 71 22.46 -32.10 22.96
N LEU A 72 22.23 -33.33 22.46
CA LEU A 72 23.14 -34.46 22.52
C LEU A 72 24.49 -34.25 21.80
N PHE A 73 24.56 -33.38 20.78
CA PHE A 73 25.78 -33.21 19.98
C PHE A 73 26.55 -31.92 20.30
N ARG A 74 26.06 -31.06 21.20
CA ARG A 74 26.69 -29.76 21.50
C ARG A 74 28.11 -29.88 22.05
N GLU A 75 28.38 -30.89 22.88
CA GLU A 75 29.71 -31.11 23.47
C GLU A 75 30.74 -31.55 22.42
N GLU A 76 30.33 -32.38 21.44
CA GLU A 76 31.20 -32.86 20.35
C GLU A 76 31.61 -31.74 19.38
N PHE A 77 30.73 -30.78 19.12
CA PHE A 77 31.01 -29.66 18.22
C PHE A 77 31.74 -28.49 18.89
N SER A 78 31.77 -28.43 20.23
CA SER A 78 32.44 -27.35 20.98
C SER A 78 33.97 -27.37 20.87
N GLY A 79 34.57 -28.51 20.48
CA GLY A 79 36.02 -28.69 20.39
C GLY A 79 36.62 -28.62 18.98
N ALA A 80 35.82 -28.42 17.93
CA ALA A 80 36.27 -28.43 16.54
C ALA A 80 36.30 -27.03 15.90
N ALA A 81 36.94 -26.91 14.74
CA ALA A 81 37.14 -25.67 13.94
C ALA A 81 35.86 -24.90 13.55
N PHE A 82 34.68 -25.40 13.95
CA PHE A 82 33.39 -24.76 13.84
C PHE A 82 32.93 -24.33 15.23
N ALA A 83 33.57 -23.31 15.80
CA ALA A 83 33.12 -22.72 17.05
C ALA A 83 31.75 -22.06 16.82
N TRP A 84 30.70 -22.73 17.29
CA TRP A 84 29.35 -22.17 17.35
C TRP A 84 29.31 -21.12 18.46
N ASP A 85 29.36 -19.85 18.10
CA ASP A 85 29.16 -18.72 19.02
C ASP A 85 27.65 -18.53 19.29
N GLU A 86 27.27 -18.24 20.53
CA GLU A 86 25.92 -17.79 20.91
C GLU A 86 25.44 -16.61 20.03
N TYR A 87 26.37 -15.79 19.53
CA TYR A 87 26.07 -14.71 18.59
C TYR A 87 25.56 -15.21 17.23
N ALA A 88 25.99 -16.41 16.79
CA ALA A 88 25.51 -17.04 15.56
C ALA A 88 24.10 -17.62 15.73
N GLU A 89 23.77 -18.15 16.90
CA GLU A 89 22.43 -18.64 17.26
C GLU A 89 21.41 -17.47 17.32
N ALA A 90 21.80 -16.33 17.89
CA ALA A 90 21.01 -15.09 17.86
C ALA A 90 20.80 -14.50 16.45
N CYS A 91 21.64 -14.88 15.48
CA CYS A 91 21.46 -14.52 14.07
C CYS A 91 20.61 -15.55 13.30
N ALA A 92 20.68 -16.83 13.67
CA ALA A 92 19.87 -17.91 13.12
C ALA A 92 18.39 -17.81 13.52
N GLU A 93 18.10 -17.28 14.72
CA GLU A 93 16.75 -17.00 15.17
C GLU A 93 16.18 -15.68 14.65
N ARG A 94 16.90 -14.91 13.82
CA ARG A 94 16.24 -13.78 13.16
C ARG A 94 15.26 -14.39 12.18
N PRO A 95 13.92 -14.31 12.43
CA PRO A 95 13.01 -14.61 11.36
C PRO A 95 13.46 -13.68 10.23
N TRP A 96 13.71 -14.25 9.06
CA TRP A 96 13.64 -13.57 7.77
C TRP A 96 12.70 -12.37 7.88
N PRO A 97 12.87 -11.25 7.14
CA PRO A 97 11.71 -10.39 6.97
C PRO A 97 10.62 -11.28 6.36
N SER A 98 9.66 -11.68 7.19
CA SER A 98 8.81 -12.85 7.01
C SER A 98 7.63 -12.46 6.13
N GLY A 99 7.95 -11.65 5.12
CA GLY A 99 7.03 -10.78 4.46
C GLY A 99 7.67 -9.49 3.97
N PRO A 100 6.92 -8.75 3.16
CA PRO A 100 7.41 -7.61 2.39
C PRO A 100 7.72 -6.32 3.20
N VAL A 101 7.81 -6.42 4.53
CA VAL A 101 8.11 -5.32 5.44
C VAL A 101 9.35 -5.69 6.24
N CYS A 102 10.40 -4.87 6.16
CA CYS A 102 11.67 -5.14 6.79
C CYS A 102 12.26 -3.91 7.50
N ALA A 103 13.22 -4.17 8.38
CA ALA A 103 14.07 -3.17 9.01
C ALA A 103 15.48 -3.30 8.43
N LEU A 104 16.04 -2.23 7.87
CA LEU A 104 17.42 -2.23 7.35
C LEU A 104 18.37 -1.67 8.41
N ARG A 105 19.51 -2.32 8.64
CA ARG A 105 20.45 -1.90 9.69
C ARG A 105 21.56 -1.03 9.11
N ARG A 106 21.71 0.19 9.62
CA ARG A 106 22.79 1.11 9.25
C ARG A 106 23.65 1.44 10.47
N GLY A 107 24.62 0.58 10.76
CA GLY A 107 25.46 0.70 11.95
C GLY A 107 24.62 0.63 13.23
N ARG A 108 24.55 1.72 13.99
CA ARG A 108 23.72 1.84 15.21
C ARG A 108 22.27 2.22 14.94
N GLN A 109 21.94 2.69 13.74
CA GLN A 109 20.60 3.15 13.39
C GLN A 109 19.82 2.06 12.64
N ILE A 110 18.50 2.09 12.80
CA ILE A 110 17.58 1.17 12.13
C ILE A 110 16.66 1.98 11.23
N LEU A 111 16.63 1.62 9.94
CA LEU A 111 15.69 2.17 8.97
C LEU A 111 14.45 1.28 8.95
N TRP A 112 13.35 1.77 9.50
CA TRP A 112 12.08 1.07 9.54
C TRP A 112 10.91 2.05 9.49
N PRO A 113 9.79 1.72 8.82
CA PRO A 113 9.55 0.52 8.02
C PRO A 113 10.02 0.70 6.58
N VAL A 114 10.74 -0.30 6.07
CA VAL A 114 11.00 -0.44 4.63
C VAL A 114 10.02 -1.48 4.08
N VAL A 115 9.30 -1.10 3.05
CA VAL A 115 8.32 -1.95 2.37
C VAL A 115 8.82 -2.23 0.97
N PHE A 116 8.70 -3.46 0.50
CA PHE A 116 9.06 -3.80 -0.87
C PHE A 116 8.12 -4.83 -1.48
N ILE A 117 7.96 -4.78 -2.80
CA ILE A 117 7.27 -5.82 -3.57
C ILE A 117 8.10 -6.21 -4.78
N TYR A 118 7.95 -7.45 -5.21
CA TYR A 118 8.55 -7.96 -6.45
C TYR A 118 7.46 -8.21 -7.48
N ARG A 119 7.51 -7.51 -8.61
CA ARG A 119 6.54 -7.63 -9.70
C ARG A 119 7.24 -7.40 -11.05
N ARG A 120 6.93 -8.24 -12.04
CA ARG A 120 7.37 -8.09 -13.44
C ARG A 120 8.90 -7.89 -13.60
N GLY A 121 9.71 -8.53 -12.76
CA GLY A 121 11.17 -8.36 -12.81
C GLY A 121 11.69 -7.11 -12.10
N PHE A 122 10.87 -6.40 -11.33
CA PHE A 122 11.29 -5.23 -10.57
C PHE A 122 11.02 -5.40 -9.07
N TYR A 123 11.96 -4.94 -8.25
CA TYR A 123 11.75 -4.66 -6.84
C TYR A 123 11.37 -3.20 -6.66
N LEU A 124 10.15 -2.94 -6.22
CA LEU A 124 9.72 -1.60 -5.85
C LEU A 124 9.79 -1.49 -4.33
N THR A 125 10.62 -0.58 -3.84
CA THR A 125 10.96 -0.45 -2.42
C THR A 125 10.64 0.98 -1.96
N ALA A 126 9.93 1.11 -0.85
CA ALA A 126 9.63 2.40 -0.24
C ALA A 126 9.99 2.44 1.24
N LEU A 127 10.57 3.56 1.67
CA LEU A 127 10.74 3.89 3.08
C LEU A 127 9.53 4.68 3.55
N VAL A 128 8.78 4.14 4.50
CA VAL A 128 7.52 4.72 4.96
C VAL A 128 7.78 5.77 6.05
N GLY A 129 7.09 6.90 5.95
CA GLY A 129 7.07 7.95 6.97
C GLY A 129 5.94 7.70 7.96
N LEU A 130 6.29 7.20 9.14
CA LEU A 130 5.31 6.96 10.20
C LEU A 130 4.93 8.24 10.91
N GLN A 131 3.64 8.37 11.24
CA GLN A 131 3.09 9.54 11.94
C GLN A 131 3.21 9.44 13.46
N ARG A 132 3.71 8.32 13.98
CA ARG A 132 3.85 8.05 15.41
C ARG A 132 5.26 7.53 15.72
N ARG A 133 5.80 7.95 16.87
CA ARG A 133 7.02 7.36 17.43
C ARG A 133 6.77 5.90 17.76
N HIS A 134 7.77 5.06 17.54
CA HIS A 134 7.66 3.63 17.71
C HIS A 134 9.03 3.07 18.09
N CYS A 135 9.00 1.95 18.81
CA CYS A 135 10.20 1.15 19.04
C CYS A 135 10.16 -0.02 18.05
N PRO A 136 11.06 -0.08 17.06
CA PRO A 136 11.00 -1.10 15.99
C PRO A 136 11.03 -2.54 16.50
N MET A 137 11.50 -2.78 17.75
CA MET A 137 11.53 -4.09 18.38
C MET A 137 10.19 -4.57 18.95
N LYS A 138 9.19 -3.70 19.08
CA LYS A 138 7.94 -4.01 19.81
C LYS A 138 6.67 -3.89 18.97
N VAL A 139 6.76 -3.48 17.70
CA VAL A 139 5.55 -3.17 16.93
C VAL A 139 5.38 -4.08 15.72
N ARG A 140 4.13 -4.46 15.46
CA ARG A 140 3.76 -5.29 14.31
C ARG A 140 3.37 -4.39 13.15
N ALA A 141 3.66 -4.83 11.93
CA ALA A 141 3.34 -4.06 10.73
C ALA A 141 1.84 -3.73 10.59
N ILE A 142 0.96 -4.63 11.07
CA ILE A 142 -0.50 -4.46 11.05
C ILE A 142 -1.00 -3.28 11.89
N ASP A 143 -0.22 -2.84 12.87
CA ASP A 143 -0.60 -1.75 13.76
C ASP A 143 -0.45 -0.37 13.06
N PHE A 144 0.16 -0.33 11.86
CA PHE A 144 0.39 0.89 11.08
C PHE A 144 -0.34 0.86 9.73
N PRO A 145 -1.49 1.55 9.60
CA PRO A 145 -2.19 1.63 8.32
C PRO A 145 -1.36 2.31 7.22
N GLU A 146 -0.34 3.10 7.59
CA GLU A 146 0.61 3.69 6.64
C GLU A 146 1.40 2.62 5.87
N ILE A 147 1.70 1.48 6.49
CA ILE A 147 2.41 0.37 5.84
C ILE A 147 1.51 -0.28 4.80
N THR A 148 0.27 -0.59 5.16
CA THR A 148 -0.74 -1.15 4.23
C THR A 148 -1.00 -0.19 3.05
N ALA A 149 -1.09 1.10 3.32
CA ALA A 149 -1.27 2.09 2.27
C ALA A 149 -0.02 2.23 1.38
N ALA A 150 1.19 2.06 1.93
CA ALA A 150 2.41 2.00 1.13
C ALA A 150 2.42 0.80 0.17
N PHE A 151 1.92 -0.37 0.60
CA PHE A 151 1.73 -1.51 -0.29
C PHE A 151 0.84 -1.20 -1.47
N GLN A 152 -0.33 -0.61 -1.22
CA GLN A 152 -1.26 -0.25 -2.29
C GLN A 152 -0.59 0.70 -3.29
N VAL A 153 0.16 1.69 -2.81
CA VAL A 153 0.90 2.61 -3.68
C VAL A 153 1.93 1.87 -4.54
N LEU A 154 2.68 0.93 -3.97
CA LEU A 154 3.66 0.17 -4.73
C LEU A 154 3.00 -0.72 -5.79
N GLU A 155 1.92 -1.43 -5.45
CA GLU A 155 1.16 -2.25 -6.39
C GLU A 155 0.57 -1.40 -7.52
N ASP A 156 0.00 -0.22 -7.20
CA ASP A 156 -0.50 0.70 -8.21
C ASP A 156 0.64 1.18 -9.12
N LEU A 157 1.81 1.50 -8.57
CA LEU A 157 2.99 1.92 -9.36
C LEU A 157 3.50 0.81 -10.29
N CYS A 158 3.34 -0.47 -9.93
CA CYS A 158 3.72 -1.58 -10.80
C CYS A 158 2.96 -1.59 -12.13
N GLU A 159 1.76 -1.02 -12.20
CA GLU A 159 1.01 -0.91 -13.44
C GLU A 159 1.65 0.07 -14.44
N PHE A 160 2.45 1.04 -13.94
CA PHE A 160 3.12 2.06 -14.74
C PHE A 160 4.53 1.67 -15.17
N VAL A 161 5.15 0.70 -14.49
CA VAL A 161 6.48 0.22 -14.85
C VAL A 161 6.36 -0.71 -16.07
N ASP A 162 6.89 -0.27 -17.21
CA ASP A 162 7.03 -1.11 -18.38
C ASP A 162 7.99 -2.27 -18.05
N PRO A 163 7.60 -3.55 -18.27
CA PRO A 163 8.46 -4.70 -17.98
C PRO A 163 9.81 -4.63 -18.70
N ASN A 164 9.89 -3.94 -19.84
CA ASN A 164 11.11 -3.82 -20.62
C ASN A 164 11.90 -2.55 -20.32
N VAL A 165 11.48 -1.72 -19.36
CA VAL A 165 12.18 -0.48 -19.06
C VAL A 165 13.62 -0.76 -18.66
N ASP A 166 14.54 0.00 -19.24
CA ASP A 166 15.95 0.03 -18.86
C ASP A 166 16.32 1.49 -18.55
N ILE A 167 17.33 1.69 -17.71
CA ILE A 167 17.87 3.01 -17.36
C ILE A 167 18.36 3.78 -18.58
N ARG A 168 18.74 3.06 -19.64
CA ARG A 168 19.16 3.66 -20.91
C ARG A 168 17.99 4.31 -21.65
N ASP A 169 16.77 3.85 -21.42
CA ASP A 169 15.57 4.45 -21.99
C ASP A 169 15.15 5.68 -21.18
N LYS A 170 15.73 6.81 -21.58
CA LYS A 170 15.47 8.11 -20.94
C LYS A 170 14.00 8.52 -21.04
N LEU A 171 13.29 8.11 -22.10
CA LEU A 171 11.90 8.50 -22.32
C LEU A 171 10.99 7.76 -21.34
N ALA A 172 11.11 6.44 -21.26
CA ALA A 172 10.33 5.63 -20.33
C ALA A 172 10.61 5.99 -18.86
N VAL A 173 11.87 6.27 -18.52
CA VAL A 173 12.24 6.76 -17.17
C VAL A 173 11.64 8.15 -16.89
N ALA A 174 11.61 9.05 -17.87
CA ALA A 174 11.01 10.37 -17.71
C ALA A 174 9.49 10.30 -17.51
N ASP A 175 8.80 9.43 -18.27
CA ASP A 175 7.37 9.16 -18.08
C ASP A 175 7.10 8.57 -16.69
N LEU A 176 7.89 7.59 -16.26
CA LEU A 176 7.78 7.03 -14.90
C LEU A 176 7.99 8.09 -13.82
N GLN A 177 8.96 8.99 -13.99
CA GLN A 177 9.15 10.12 -13.09
C GLN A 177 7.95 11.07 -13.07
N PHE A 178 7.35 11.34 -14.24
CA PHE A 178 6.14 12.16 -14.35
C PHE A 178 4.99 11.51 -13.58
N TYR A 179 4.73 10.22 -13.79
CA TYR A 179 3.70 9.48 -13.08
C TYR A 179 3.90 9.52 -11.57
N ILE A 180 5.11 9.28 -11.07
CA ILE A 180 5.42 9.34 -9.64
C ILE A 180 5.17 10.74 -9.07
N ARG A 181 5.51 11.81 -9.81
CA ARG A 181 5.28 13.19 -9.36
C ARG A 181 3.80 13.53 -9.26
N CYS A 182 2.97 13.01 -10.17
CA CYS A 182 1.53 13.20 -10.14
C CYS A 182 0.84 12.32 -9.09
N ALA A 183 1.30 11.08 -8.92
CA ALA A 183 0.72 10.13 -7.98
C ALA A 183 1.08 10.44 -6.53
N LEU A 184 2.33 10.89 -6.29
CA LEU A 184 2.91 11.10 -4.96
C LEU A 184 3.42 12.54 -4.77
N PRO A 185 2.56 13.57 -4.91
CA PRO A 185 2.98 14.94 -4.63
C PRO A 185 3.45 15.04 -3.17
N PHE A 186 4.67 15.54 -3.00
CA PHE A 186 5.34 15.64 -1.69
C PHE A 186 5.37 14.32 -0.89
N GLY A 187 5.34 13.17 -1.56
CA GLY A 187 5.41 11.85 -0.93
C GLY A 187 4.09 11.33 -0.37
N SER A 188 2.98 12.04 -0.55
CA SER A 188 1.64 11.56 -0.14
C SER A 188 0.86 11.09 -1.36
N PRO A 189 0.25 9.89 -1.35
CA PRO A 189 -0.53 9.42 -2.48
C PRO A 189 -1.81 10.22 -2.65
N VAL A 190 -2.12 10.63 -3.88
CA VAL A 190 -3.32 11.43 -4.21
C VAL A 190 -4.19 10.73 -5.27
N VAL A 191 -3.65 10.48 -6.46
CA VAL A 191 -4.34 9.75 -7.54
C VAL A 191 -3.37 8.74 -8.14
N THR A 192 -3.68 7.46 -7.99
CA THR A 192 -2.84 6.36 -8.49
C THR A 192 -3.43 5.68 -9.72
N SER A 193 -4.65 6.04 -10.16
CA SER A 193 -5.28 5.39 -11.32
C SER A 193 -4.57 5.76 -12.64
N LEU A 194 -4.10 4.73 -13.36
CA LEU A 194 -3.38 4.86 -14.64
C LEU A 194 -4.13 5.66 -15.69
N SER A 195 -5.44 5.43 -15.83
CA SER A 195 -6.27 6.10 -16.83
C SER A 195 -6.33 7.61 -16.64
N LEU A 196 -6.46 8.07 -15.40
CA LEU A 196 -6.53 9.51 -15.11
C LEU A 196 -5.19 10.17 -15.34
N LEU A 197 -4.08 9.53 -14.93
CA LEU A 197 -2.76 10.10 -15.09
C LEU A 197 -2.34 10.23 -16.57
N LYS A 198 -2.67 9.23 -17.41
CA LYS A 198 -2.46 9.30 -18.85
C LYS A 198 -3.19 10.48 -19.48
N GLN A 199 -4.38 10.80 -18.98
CA GLN A 199 -5.16 11.93 -19.47
C GLN A 199 -4.61 13.28 -19.01
N THR A 200 -4.05 13.36 -17.81
CA THR A 200 -3.34 14.57 -17.36
C THR A 200 -2.15 14.88 -18.27
N GLN A 201 -1.51 13.85 -18.83
CA GLN A 201 -0.40 14.01 -19.79
C GLN A 201 -0.88 14.46 -21.18
N SER A 202 -1.99 13.88 -21.69
CA SER A 202 -2.53 14.22 -23.02
C SER A 202 -3.32 15.52 -23.07
N GLY A 203 -3.57 16.14 -21.92
CA GLY A 203 -4.44 17.31 -21.78
C GLY A 203 -5.93 16.95 -21.71
N PHE A 204 -6.71 17.83 -21.09
CA PHE A 204 -8.16 17.68 -21.01
C PHE A 204 -8.80 18.06 -22.35
N PRO A 205 -9.77 17.29 -22.86
CA PRO A 205 -10.45 17.64 -24.10
C PRO A 205 -11.19 18.97 -23.94
N SER A 206 -11.00 19.89 -24.88
CA SER A 206 -11.59 21.25 -24.84
C SER A 206 -13.12 21.27 -25.00
N SER A 207 -13.75 20.15 -25.36
CA SER A 207 -15.19 20.06 -25.65
C SER A 207 -16.06 19.79 -24.41
N VAL A 208 -15.69 20.33 -23.26
CA VAL A 208 -16.46 20.18 -22.02
C VAL A 208 -17.40 21.38 -21.90
N SER A 209 -18.67 21.17 -22.23
CA SER A 209 -19.77 22.03 -21.80
C SER A 209 -19.64 22.31 -20.30
N PRO A 210 -19.88 23.54 -19.79
CA PRO A 210 -19.73 23.87 -18.39
C PRO A 210 -20.64 22.96 -17.54
N LEU A 211 -20.03 21.96 -16.89
CA LEU A 211 -20.73 20.98 -16.08
C LEU A 211 -21.02 21.59 -14.71
N SER A 212 -22.29 21.85 -14.42
CA SER A 212 -22.77 22.34 -13.12
C SER A 212 -22.73 21.30 -12.00
N HIS A 213 -22.28 20.06 -12.27
CA HIS A 213 -22.32 18.95 -11.33
C HIS A 213 -20.92 18.44 -10.99
N ARG A 214 -20.67 18.30 -9.68
CA ARG A 214 -19.46 17.70 -9.11
C ARG A 214 -19.36 16.24 -9.54
N LEU A 215 -18.49 15.95 -10.51
CA LEU A 215 -18.22 14.58 -10.95
C LEU A 215 -17.43 13.81 -9.88
N PRO A 216 -17.63 12.49 -9.78
CA PRO A 216 -16.85 11.67 -8.86
C PRO A 216 -15.38 11.57 -9.31
N ALA A 217 -14.47 11.48 -8.34
CA ALA A 217 -13.02 11.52 -8.59
C ALA A 217 -12.51 10.41 -9.53
N TRP A 218 -13.18 9.26 -9.58
CA TRP A 218 -12.83 8.12 -10.43
C TRP A 218 -13.36 8.21 -11.88
N LYS A 219 -14.21 9.20 -12.18
CA LYS A 219 -14.75 9.44 -13.54
C LYS A 219 -14.92 10.95 -13.79
N PRO A 220 -13.82 11.69 -14.00
CA PRO A 220 -13.83 13.14 -14.10
C PRO A 220 -14.34 13.67 -15.46
N PHE A 221 -14.65 12.80 -16.43
CA PHE A 221 -15.19 13.19 -17.72
C PHE A 221 -16.34 12.27 -18.14
N LEU A 222 -17.32 12.86 -18.81
CA LEU A 222 -18.42 12.14 -19.45
C LEU A 222 -18.06 11.94 -20.92
N VAL A 223 -17.90 10.70 -21.35
CA VAL A 223 -17.82 10.38 -22.78
C VAL A 223 -19.25 10.38 -23.32
N THR A 224 -19.73 11.56 -23.72
CA THR A 224 -21.12 11.78 -24.18
C THR A 224 -21.42 11.20 -25.56
N LYS A 225 -20.42 10.65 -26.28
CA LYS A 225 -20.60 10.00 -27.58
C LYS A 225 -20.23 8.52 -27.52
N GLY A 226 -21.24 7.65 -27.35
CA GLY A 226 -21.07 6.22 -27.52
C GLY A 226 -22.29 5.42 -27.04
N SER A 227 -22.64 4.35 -27.77
CA SER A 227 -23.64 3.37 -27.33
C SER A 227 -23.24 2.78 -25.97
N SER A 228 -24.15 2.83 -24.99
CA SER A 228 -23.95 2.25 -23.66
C SER A 228 -24.04 0.73 -23.73
N LYS A 229 -22.91 0.07 -23.96
CA LYS A 229 -22.75 -1.38 -23.81
C LYS A 229 -21.98 -1.64 -22.52
N LEU A 230 -22.44 -2.61 -21.73
CA LEU A 230 -21.83 -3.03 -20.49
C LEU A 230 -21.43 -4.50 -20.65
N GLN A 231 -20.15 -4.81 -20.46
CA GLN A 231 -19.63 -6.17 -20.53
C GLN A 231 -19.25 -6.63 -19.12
N LEU A 232 -19.86 -7.73 -18.66
CA LEU A 232 -19.57 -8.35 -17.37
C LEU A 232 -18.82 -9.65 -17.61
N SER A 233 -17.71 -9.83 -16.89
CA SER A 233 -16.99 -11.08 -16.82
C SER A 233 -16.99 -11.56 -15.38
N ILE A 234 -17.60 -12.72 -15.13
CA ILE A 234 -17.59 -13.36 -13.82
C ILE A 234 -16.55 -14.47 -13.89
N VAL A 235 -15.50 -14.36 -13.08
CA VAL A 235 -14.46 -15.39 -12.97
C VAL A 235 -14.57 -15.97 -11.57
N GLU A 236 -14.77 -17.29 -11.49
CA GLU A 236 -14.78 -18.02 -10.23
C GLU A 236 -13.47 -18.81 -10.12
N THR A 237 -12.72 -18.55 -9.05
CA THR A 237 -11.47 -19.25 -8.75
C THR A 237 -11.73 -20.18 -7.57
N VAL A 238 -11.58 -21.49 -7.80
CA VAL A 238 -11.73 -22.51 -6.76
C VAL A 238 -10.34 -22.90 -6.25
N ASN A 239 -10.03 -22.52 -5.02
CA ASN A 239 -8.78 -22.88 -4.36
C ASN A 239 -9.02 -24.09 -3.45
N CYS A 240 -8.42 -25.23 -3.79
CA CYS A 240 -8.49 -26.47 -3.02
C CYS A 240 -7.13 -26.81 -2.43
N THR A 241 -7.07 -26.97 -1.11
CA THR A 241 -5.90 -27.52 -0.41
C THR A 241 -6.29 -28.81 0.30
N ILE A 242 -5.61 -29.91 -0.03
CA ILE A 242 -5.91 -31.23 0.51
C ILE A 242 -4.77 -31.64 1.47
N TYR A 243 -4.98 -31.45 2.76
CA TYR A 243 -4.07 -31.92 3.82
C TYR A 243 -4.88 -32.68 4.88
N GLY A 244 -5.24 -33.95 4.61
CA GLY A 244 -5.95 -34.84 5.56
C GLY A 244 -7.40 -34.47 5.92
N LYS A 245 -7.76 -33.18 5.83
CA LYS A 245 -9.12 -32.63 5.79
C LYS A 245 -9.18 -31.67 4.60
N CYS A 246 -10.17 -31.86 3.73
CA CYS A 246 -10.33 -31.02 2.53
C CYS A 246 -10.83 -29.63 2.97
N VAL A 247 -10.06 -28.58 2.66
CA VAL A 247 -10.52 -27.20 2.83
C VAL A 247 -10.56 -26.56 1.46
N CYS A 248 -11.76 -26.18 1.03
CA CYS A 248 -12.00 -25.53 -0.25
C CYS A 248 -12.50 -24.11 0.01
N PHE A 249 -11.93 -23.13 -0.69
CA PHE A 249 -12.40 -21.76 -0.68
C PHE A 249 -12.67 -21.31 -2.11
N VAL A 250 -13.78 -20.61 -2.34
CA VAL A 250 -14.12 -20.00 -3.63
C VAL A 250 -13.87 -18.50 -3.53
N SER A 251 -13.10 -17.94 -4.46
CA SER A 251 -12.95 -16.50 -4.64
C SER A 251 -13.46 -16.09 -6.02
N SER A 252 -14.42 -15.16 -6.05
CA SER A 252 -15.06 -14.74 -7.30
C SER A 252 -14.90 -13.23 -7.49
N PRO A 253 -13.78 -12.75 -8.05
CA PRO A 253 -13.65 -11.35 -8.42
C PRO A 253 -14.59 -11.02 -9.59
N ILE A 254 -15.30 -9.90 -9.47
CA ILE A 254 -16.15 -9.36 -10.55
C ILE A 254 -15.35 -8.28 -11.27
N ASP A 255 -14.97 -8.51 -12.53
CA ASP A 255 -14.35 -7.50 -13.38
C ASP A 255 -15.45 -6.78 -14.19
N ARG A 256 -15.53 -5.45 -14.06
CA ARG A 256 -16.47 -4.60 -14.80
C ARG A 256 -15.71 -3.80 -15.84
N ARG A 257 -16.03 -4.00 -17.13
CA ARG A 257 -15.44 -3.20 -18.22
C ARG A 257 -16.48 -2.30 -18.88
N SER A 258 -16.11 -1.01 -18.90
CA SER A 258 -16.68 0.16 -19.57
C SER A 258 -18.21 0.39 -19.48
N ILE A 259 -18.56 1.57 -18.95
CA ILE A 259 -19.87 2.21 -19.15
C ILE A 259 -19.56 3.60 -19.73
N SER A 260 -20.06 3.90 -20.93
CA SER A 260 -19.83 5.20 -21.59
C SER A 260 -20.58 6.36 -20.91
N SER A 261 -21.67 6.08 -20.20
CA SER A 261 -22.52 7.07 -19.50
C SER A 261 -22.24 7.17 -18.00
N SER A 262 -22.61 8.30 -17.39
CA SER A 262 -22.76 8.46 -15.93
C SER A 262 -24.06 7.80 -15.48
N SER A 263 -24.09 6.47 -15.54
CA SER A 263 -25.22 5.68 -15.06
C SER A 263 -24.90 5.14 -13.68
N SER A 264 -25.66 5.55 -12.66
CA SER A 264 -25.67 4.86 -11.37
C SER A 264 -26.08 3.41 -11.61
N SER A 265 -25.18 2.46 -11.36
CA SER A 265 -25.42 1.04 -11.61
C SER A 265 -25.59 0.32 -10.28
N SER A 266 -26.79 -0.19 -10.03
CA SER A 266 -27.06 -1.14 -8.94
C SER A 266 -26.92 -2.56 -9.46
N SER A 267 -26.39 -3.46 -8.62
CA SER A 267 -26.29 -4.88 -8.93
C SER A 267 -26.83 -5.68 -7.75
N SER A 268 -27.76 -6.59 -8.03
CA SER A 268 -28.36 -7.48 -7.04
C SER A 268 -27.81 -8.89 -7.26
N PHE A 269 -27.33 -9.51 -6.19
CA PHE A 269 -26.91 -10.93 -6.19
C PHE A 269 -27.81 -11.69 -5.23
N SER A 270 -28.12 -12.94 -5.56
CA SER A 270 -28.86 -13.83 -4.67
C SER A 270 -27.97 -14.20 -3.47
N SER A 271 -28.15 -13.51 -2.35
CA SER A 271 -27.43 -13.80 -1.11
C SER A 271 -28.25 -14.74 -0.23
N SER A 272 -27.86 -16.01 -0.17
CA SER A 272 -28.33 -16.95 0.84
C SER A 272 -27.70 -16.59 2.19
N SER A 273 -28.31 -15.65 2.91
CA SER A 273 -27.89 -15.32 4.27
C SER A 273 -28.41 -16.41 5.22
N SER A 274 -27.64 -17.49 5.37
CA SER A 274 -27.87 -18.50 6.39
C SER A 274 -27.61 -17.89 7.76
N SER A 275 -28.67 -17.37 8.37
CA SER A 275 -28.71 -16.97 9.77
C SER A 275 -28.63 -18.23 10.64
N SER A 276 -27.43 -18.57 11.11
CA SER A 276 -27.26 -19.51 12.22
C SER A 276 -27.77 -18.84 13.50
N SER A 277 -29.09 -18.86 13.66
CA SER A 277 -29.77 -18.51 14.90
C SER A 277 -29.62 -19.67 15.88
N SER A 278 -28.75 -19.52 16.86
CA SER A 278 -28.73 -20.35 18.05
C SER A 278 -30.03 -20.12 18.83
N SER A 279 -30.93 -21.10 18.75
CA SER A 279 -32.19 -21.15 19.47
C SER A 279 -31.97 -21.39 20.96
N SER A 280 -31.99 -20.31 21.76
CA SER A 280 -32.31 -20.40 23.19
C SER A 280 -33.81 -20.15 23.37
N SER A 281 -34.53 -21.23 23.59
CA SER A 281 -35.94 -21.25 23.98
C SER A 281 -36.14 -20.54 25.31
N SER A 282 -36.88 -19.43 25.31
CA SER A 282 -37.63 -18.99 26.49
C SER A 282 -38.94 -18.33 26.07
N SER A 283 -39.94 -18.62 26.87
CA SER A 283 -41.37 -18.59 26.64
C SER A 283 -41.98 -17.19 26.49
N SER A 284 -42.92 -17.13 25.54
CA SER A 284 -44.10 -16.27 25.42
C SER A 284 -44.52 -15.41 26.63
N SER A 285 -44.72 -14.11 26.37
CA SER A 285 -45.97 -13.42 26.73
C SER A 285 -46.17 -12.18 25.84
N SER A 286 -47.19 -12.26 25.01
CA SER A 286 -47.76 -11.20 24.18
C SER A 286 -48.38 -10.09 25.03
N SER A 287 -48.11 -8.84 24.69
CA SER A 287 -49.10 -7.76 24.83
C SER A 287 -48.94 -6.73 23.72
N SER A 288 -50.09 -6.43 23.14
CA SER A 288 -50.38 -5.62 21.97
C SER A 288 -50.53 -4.13 22.31
N SER A 289 -50.08 -3.23 21.43
CA SER A 289 -50.77 -1.95 21.18
C SER A 289 -50.21 -1.20 19.96
N SER A 290 -51.03 -1.18 18.91
CA SER A 290 -51.44 -0.02 18.09
C SER A 290 -50.42 1.01 17.58
N SER A 291 -50.37 1.05 16.25
CA SER A 291 -50.07 2.15 15.33
C SER A 291 -50.69 3.52 15.67
N SER A 292 -49.94 4.61 15.41
CA SER A 292 -50.38 5.73 14.55
C SER A 292 -49.32 6.86 14.44
N SER A 293 -48.78 7.00 13.22
CA SER A 293 -48.59 8.21 12.40
C SER A 293 -48.18 9.59 12.95
N SER A 294 -47.39 10.26 12.07
CA SER A 294 -47.34 11.72 11.74
C SER A 294 -46.72 12.67 12.76
N SER A 295 -46.03 13.76 12.42
CA SER A 295 -45.40 14.35 11.23
C SER A 295 -44.81 15.72 11.68
N SER A 296 -43.99 16.36 10.83
CA SER A 296 -43.77 17.84 10.76
C SER A 296 -43.05 18.53 11.94
N SER A 297 -41.80 18.99 11.82
CA SER A 297 -41.30 20.21 11.13
C SER A 297 -41.23 21.45 12.04
N ALA A 298 -40.03 22.05 12.17
CA ALA A 298 -39.73 23.48 12.37
C ALA A 298 -38.24 23.60 12.76
N SER A 299 -37.34 24.04 11.87
CA SER A 299 -36.97 25.44 11.60
C SER A 299 -36.37 26.18 12.79
N SER A 300 -35.06 26.44 12.75
CA SER A 300 -34.47 27.62 13.39
C SER A 300 -33.18 28.02 12.68
N SER A 301 -33.31 29.10 11.93
CA SER A 301 -32.31 30.01 11.40
C SER A 301 -31.56 30.79 12.49
N SER A 302 -30.26 31.01 12.32
CA SER A 302 -29.51 32.16 12.88
C SER A 302 -28.11 32.15 12.25
N SER A 303 -27.84 33.01 11.28
CA SER A 303 -27.32 34.39 11.43
C SER A 303 -25.81 34.43 11.16
N SER A 304 -25.49 34.74 9.90
CA SER A 304 -24.18 35.08 9.39
C SER A 304 -23.82 36.53 9.75
N SER A 305 -22.71 36.71 10.46
CA SER A 305 -22.07 38.01 10.67
C SER A 305 -20.74 38.07 9.91
N SER A 306 -20.69 39.02 8.98
CA SER A 306 -19.55 39.52 8.23
C SER A 306 -18.54 40.25 9.13
N SER A 307 -17.24 40.05 8.89
CA SER A 307 -16.23 41.08 9.21
C SER A 307 -15.00 40.92 8.32
N SER A 308 -14.85 41.90 7.45
CA SER A 308 -13.69 42.28 6.64
C SER A 308 -12.59 42.93 7.48
N CYS A 309 -11.32 42.60 7.23
CA CYS A 309 -10.19 43.46 7.62
C CYS A 309 -8.94 43.20 6.74
N SER A 310 -8.80 44.08 5.76
CA SER A 310 -7.62 44.83 5.30
C SER A 310 -6.19 44.37 5.63
N SER A 311 -5.39 44.32 4.57
CA SER A 311 -3.93 44.37 4.51
C SER A 311 -3.32 45.59 5.21
N PRO A 312 -2.01 45.54 5.52
CA PRO A 312 -1.16 46.68 5.24
C PRO A 312 0.11 46.31 4.44
N SER A 313 0.41 47.20 3.51
CA SER A 313 1.66 47.41 2.78
C SER A 313 2.73 48.06 3.68
N SER A 314 3.96 48.17 3.14
CA SER A 314 5.22 48.75 3.66
C SER A 314 6.07 47.74 4.45
N SER A 315 7.35 47.49 4.16
CA SER A 315 8.40 48.29 3.48
C SER A 315 9.37 47.39 2.73
#